data_AF-A0A7W1R0N6-F1
#
_entry.id   AF-A0A7W1R0N6-F1
#
_cell.length_a   1.000
_cell.length_b   1.000
_cell.length_c   1.000
_cell.angle_alpha   90.00
_cell.angle_beta   90.00
_cell.angle_gamma   90.00
#
_symmetry.space_group_name_H-M   'P 1'
#
loop_
_entity.id
_entity.type
_entity.pdbx_description
1 polymer ?
#
loop_
_entity_poly.entity_id
_entity_poly.type
_entity_poly.pdbx_seq_one_letter_code
_entity_poly.pdbx_strand_id
1 'polypeptide(L)'
;MDGISLRLARRLRIAAAAAILAWFFLPRLQSSIPLWVPFLAFAALELHFLVAGLRERGSAPSVRGRSPQAVDIAEFGGEEWLEPVLVRIDGQEVWLPATGKTDEEIHELIEESRERLLRGEDVDDPHETQTPLSPPSRRRRLLPRLEGLALLGVLAFVLLVLIPEGGWDGLDQIERDETETLLSSEARRISGHVARVHCDAEGEAVGIVQHADGVAEVGGSNAYLTPAICFRLRRLAFEDDEGSFSQTARAIAVLAHEAWHLQGETNEGIANCYAFQSGIEIGQRLGLSAETAARMMRQQLADNATFARSAPEYLVPSDCRDGGRLDLRPGSGRFP
;
A
#
# COMPACT_ATOMS: atom_id res chain seq x y z
N MET A 1 24.87 11.58 15.98
CA MET A 1 23.60 12.33 15.83
C MET A 1 23.11 12.77 17.20
N ASP A 2 22.98 14.08 17.42
CA ASP A 2 22.55 14.62 18.72
C ASP A 2 21.06 14.38 18.93
N GLY A 3 20.63 14.16 20.18
CA GLY A 3 19.24 13.79 20.53
C GLY A 3 18.16 14.80 20.09
N ILE A 4 18.57 15.99 19.64
CA ILE A 4 17.72 17.04 19.08
C ILE A 4 17.25 16.65 17.65
N SER A 5 18.10 16.00 16.85
CA SER A 5 17.81 15.61 15.45
C SER A 5 16.73 14.52 15.37
N LEU A 6 16.78 13.52 16.26
CA LEU A 6 15.78 12.45 16.33
C LEU A 6 14.38 12.93 16.73
N ARG A 7 14.30 13.91 17.64
CA ARG A 7 13.01 14.49 18.06
C ARG A 7 12.39 15.33 16.95
N LEU A 8 13.20 16.06 16.20
CA LEU A 8 12.74 16.84 15.06
C LEU A 8 12.24 15.95 13.92
N ALA A 9 12.98 14.89 13.58
CA ALA A 9 12.56 13.90 12.58
C ALA A 9 11.24 13.23 12.95
N ARG A 10 11.06 12.85 14.23
CA ARG A 10 9.80 12.28 14.72
C ARG A 10 8.63 13.27 14.60
N ARG A 11 8.84 14.54 14.94
CA ARG A 11 7.80 15.58 14.81
C ARG A 11 7.40 15.81 13.36
N LEU A 12 8.36 15.79 12.43
CA LEU A 12 8.11 15.93 11.00
C LEU A 12 7.28 14.77 10.45
N ARG A 13 7.59 13.52 10.84
CA ARG A 13 6.79 12.34 10.46
C ARG A 13 5.36 12.41 10.99
N ILE A 14 5.19 12.78 12.26
CA ILE A 14 3.85 12.94 12.86
C ILE A 14 3.08 14.04 12.15
N ALA A 15 3.72 15.17 11.85
CA ALA A 15 3.09 16.28 11.11
C ALA A 15 2.70 15.87 9.68
N ALA A 16 3.54 15.11 8.99
CA ALA A 16 3.25 14.63 7.63
C ALA A 16 2.10 13.62 7.62
N ALA A 17 2.06 12.67 8.57
CA ALA A 17 0.94 11.75 8.72
C ALA A 17 -0.37 12.48 9.08
N ALA A 18 -0.31 13.46 9.99
CA ALA A 18 -1.45 14.30 10.32
C ALA A 18 -1.93 15.14 9.12
N ALA A 19 -1.04 15.61 8.25
CA ALA A 19 -1.39 16.33 7.03
C ALA A 19 -2.08 15.42 6.00
N ILE A 20 -1.62 14.17 5.84
CA ILE A 20 -2.29 13.17 5.00
C ILE A 20 -3.70 12.86 5.54
N LEU A 21 -3.82 12.64 6.85
CA LEU A 21 -5.12 12.43 7.48
C LEU A 21 -6.04 13.65 7.28
N ALA A 22 -5.54 14.86 7.53
CA ALA A 22 -6.30 16.08 7.29
C ALA A 22 -6.75 16.22 5.84
N TRP A 23 -5.91 15.85 4.86
CA TRP A 23 -6.28 15.83 3.45
C TRP A 23 -7.43 14.84 3.16
N PHE A 24 -7.43 13.66 3.79
CA PHE A 24 -8.52 12.68 3.66
C PHE A 24 -9.87 13.17 4.23
N PHE A 25 -9.87 13.99 5.28
CA PHE A 25 -11.10 14.40 5.97
C PHE A 25 -11.61 15.80 5.63
N LEU A 26 -10.86 16.59 4.85
CA LEU A 26 -11.23 17.97 4.51
C LEU A 26 -11.55 18.07 3.00
N PRO A 27 -12.83 18.15 2.61
CA PRO A 27 -13.25 18.18 1.20
C PRO A 27 -12.62 19.34 0.40
N ARG A 28 -12.36 20.48 1.06
CA ARG A 28 -11.68 21.63 0.44
C ARG A 28 -10.22 21.34 0.06
N LEU A 29 -9.55 20.44 0.77
CA LEU A 29 -8.18 20.03 0.47
C LEU A 29 -8.15 19.01 -0.68
N GLN A 30 -9.11 18.09 -0.73
CA GLN A 30 -9.23 17.12 -1.82
C GLN A 30 -9.51 17.78 -3.17
N SER A 31 -10.31 18.85 -3.19
CA SER A 31 -10.60 19.59 -4.42
C SER A 31 -9.43 20.45 -4.91
N SER A 32 -8.50 20.81 -4.04
CA SER A 32 -7.39 21.73 -4.35
C SER A 32 -6.06 21.00 -4.57
N ILE A 33 -5.90 19.81 -4.01
CA ILE A 33 -4.64 19.06 -3.99
C ILE A 33 -4.90 17.65 -4.53
N PRO A 34 -4.32 17.28 -5.70
CA PRO A 34 -4.45 15.95 -6.27
C PRO A 34 -3.98 14.84 -5.34
N LEU A 35 -4.63 13.67 -5.41
CA LEU A 35 -4.35 12.49 -4.57
C LEU A 35 -2.87 12.14 -4.47
N TRP A 36 -2.10 12.24 -5.55
CA TRP A 36 -0.68 11.82 -5.57
C TRP A 36 0.26 12.77 -4.80
N VAL A 37 -0.10 14.05 -4.63
CA VAL A 37 0.77 15.08 -4.02
C VAL A 37 1.11 14.76 -2.54
N PRO A 38 0.14 14.48 -1.65
CA PRO A 38 0.46 14.20 -0.24
C PRO A 38 1.27 12.91 -0.06
N PHE A 39 1.04 11.90 -0.90
CA PHE A 39 1.81 10.65 -0.85
C PHE A 39 3.23 10.83 -1.39
N LEU A 40 3.44 11.60 -2.46
CA LEU A 40 4.79 11.92 -2.94
C LEU A 40 5.57 12.77 -1.93
N ALA A 41 4.92 13.71 -1.25
CA ALA A 41 5.57 14.51 -0.21
C ALA A 41 6.05 13.63 0.96
N PHE A 42 5.24 12.67 1.38
CA PHE A 42 5.60 11.71 2.41
C PHE A 42 6.70 10.74 1.95
N ALA A 43 6.60 10.22 0.72
CA ALA A 43 7.62 9.35 0.13
C ALA A 43 8.97 10.07 -0.01
N ALA A 44 8.98 11.34 -0.41
CA ALA A 44 10.19 12.15 -0.49
C ALA A 44 10.83 12.39 0.88
N LEU A 45 10.02 12.58 1.92
CA LEU A 45 10.49 12.71 3.30
C LEU A 45 11.16 11.41 3.78
N GLU A 46 10.52 10.26 3.58
CA GLU A 46 11.08 8.95 3.95
C GLU A 46 12.33 8.61 3.13
N LEU A 47 12.33 8.91 1.84
CA LEU A 47 13.49 8.74 0.97
C LEU A 47 14.67 9.61 1.43
N HIS A 48 14.42 10.85 1.84
CA HIS A 48 15.46 11.72 2.39
C HIS A 48 16.10 11.10 3.66
N PHE A 49 15.29 10.56 4.57
CA PHE A 49 15.81 9.88 5.77
C PHE A 49 16.55 8.58 5.44
N LEU A 50 16.08 7.82 4.46
CA LEU A 50 16.73 6.61 3.99
C LEU A 50 18.09 6.92 3.36
N VAL A 51 18.15 7.90 2.46
CA VAL A 51 19.40 8.34 1.79
C VAL A 51 20.37 8.94 2.80
N ALA A 52 19.89 9.72 3.78
CA ALA A 52 20.72 10.23 4.87
C ALA A 52 21.33 9.08 5.70
N GLY A 53 20.51 8.09 6.09
CA GLY A 53 20.99 6.92 6.82
C GLY A 53 21.95 6.03 6.02
N LEU A 54 21.74 5.91 4.70
CA LEU A 54 22.65 5.18 3.81
C LEU A 54 23.97 5.92 3.61
N ARG A 55 23.97 7.26 3.52
CA ARG A 55 25.21 8.08 3.49
C ARG A 55 26.01 7.95 4.78
N GLU A 56 25.35 7.88 5.93
CA GLU A 56 26.02 7.68 7.22
C GLU A 56 26.64 6.28 7.35
N ARG A 57 26.06 5.25 6.70
CA ARG A 57 26.65 3.88 6.67
C ARG A 57 27.95 3.78 5.86
N GLY A 58 28.17 4.67 4.90
CA GLY A 58 29.41 4.73 4.11
C GLY A 58 30.49 5.61 4.73
N SER A 59 30.20 6.27 5.86
CA SER A 59 31.17 7.06 6.61
C SER A 59 31.85 6.15 7.64
N ALA A 60 33.19 6.14 7.67
CA ALA A 60 33.93 5.47 8.74
C ALA A 60 33.37 5.94 10.10
N PRO A 61 33.27 5.07 11.11
CA PRO A 61 32.81 5.48 12.43
C PRO A 61 33.61 6.71 12.84
N SER A 62 32.93 7.84 13.11
CA SER A 62 33.63 8.97 13.70
C SER A 62 34.28 8.44 14.97
N VAL A 63 35.62 8.52 15.06
CA VAL A 63 36.37 8.23 16.28
C VAL A 63 35.89 9.19 17.34
N ARG A 64 34.79 8.84 18.00
CA ARG A 64 34.25 9.52 19.18
C ARG A 64 34.82 8.81 20.39
N GLY A 65 36.12 9.00 20.55
CA GLY A 65 36.78 9.10 21.83
C GLY A 65 37.54 10.43 21.80
N ARG A 66 37.43 11.23 22.85
CA ARG A 66 38.40 12.32 23.05
C ARG A 66 39.78 11.65 23.05
N SER A 67 40.75 12.18 22.29
CA SER A 67 42.14 11.75 22.46
C SER A 67 42.53 11.93 23.93
N PRO A 68 43.31 11.01 24.54
CA PRO A 68 43.71 11.11 25.93
C PRO A 68 44.22 12.52 26.24
N GLN A 69 43.72 13.14 27.30
CA GLN A 69 44.22 14.44 27.73
C GLN A 69 45.58 14.29 28.36
N ALA A 70 46.39 15.36 28.41
CA ALA A 70 47.69 15.34 29.07
C ALA A 70 47.63 14.84 30.53
N VAL A 71 46.49 15.06 31.21
CA VAL A 71 46.28 14.54 32.58
C VAL A 71 46.06 13.02 32.60
N ASP A 72 45.33 12.48 31.64
CA ASP A 72 45.10 11.03 31.52
C ASP A 72 46.42 10.33 31.19
N ILE A 73 47.24 10.92 30.31
CA ILE A 73 48.56 10.39 29.96
C ILE A 73 49.48 10.39 31.19
N ALA A 74 49.48 11.47 31.98
CA ALA A 74 50.29 11.54 33.19
C ALA A 74 49.84 10.56 34.30
N GLU A 75 48.53 10.27 34.38
CA GLU A 75 47.95 9.39 35.40
C GLU A 75 48.14 7.89 35.07
N PHE A 76 48.12 7.53 33.78
CA PHE A 76 48.17 6.12 33.32
C PHE A 76 49.54 5.67 32.78
N GLY A 77 50.64 6.33 33.16
CA GLY A 77 52.00 5.84 32.93
C GLY A 77 52.91 6.72 32.07
N GLY A 78 52.42 7.83 31.52
CA GLY A 78 53.22 8.78 30.71
C GLY A 78 53.13 8.57 29.20
N GLU A 79 53.80 9.45 28.43
CA GLU A 79 53.75 9.44 26.95
C GLU A 79 54.32 8.15 26.33
N GLU A 80 55.17 7.45 27.06
CA GLU A 80 55.78 6.18 26.64
C GLU A 80 54.76 5.03 26.44
N TRP A 81 53.56 5.14 27.02
CA TRP A 81 52.46 4.17 26.92
C TRP A 81 51.42 4.49 25.84
N LEU A 82 51.65 5.50 25.00
CA LEU A 82 50.70 5.85 23.93
C LEU A 82 50.62 4.77 22.84
N GLU A 83 51.75 4.12 22.53
CA GLU A 83 51.86 3.02 21.57
C GLU A 83 52.60 1.83 22.20
N PRO A 84 51.97 1.08 23.13
CA PRO A 84 52.64 -0.03 23.79
C PRO A 84 52.76 -1.23 22.85
N VAL A 85 53.84 -2.01 23.02
CA VAL A 85 54.08 -3.24 22.24
C VAL A 85 53.84 -4.44 23.13
N LEU A 86 53.06 -5.40 22.63
CA LEU A 86 52.83 -6.67 23.30
C LEU A 86 53.97 -7.64 22.98
N VAL A 87 54.70 -8.08 24.00
CA VAL A 87 55.79 -9.05 23.86
C VAL A 87 55.46 -10.30 24.66
N ARG A 88 55.82 -11.47 24.10
CA ARG A 88 55.67 -12.75 24.79
C ARG A 88 56.99 -13.14 25.44
N ILE A 89 57.00 -13.21 26.77
CA ILE A 89 58.16 -13.57 27.58
C ILE A 89 57.80 -14.84 28.34
N ASP A 90 58.53 -15.93 28.08
CA ASP A 90 58.38 -17.24 28.76
C ASP A 90 56.94 -17.77 28.87
N GLY A 91 56.12 -17.46 27.86
CA GLY A 91 54.74 -17.94 27.73
C GLY A 91 53.66 -16.99 28.28
N GLN A 92 54.05 -15.87 28.91
CA GLN A 92 53.15 -14.80 29.34
C GLN A 92 53.22 -13.61 28.37
N GLU A 93 52.07 -12.96 28.14
CA GLU A 93 51.98 -11.77 27.29
C GLU A 93 52.09 -10.52 28.17
N VAL A 94 53.13 -9.71 27.93
CA VAL A 94 53.46 -8.51 28.71
C VAL A 94 53.47 -7.29 27.81
N TRP A 95 52.79 -6.22 28.22
CA TRP A 95 52.81 -4.93 27.53
C TRP A 95 54.02 -4.11 27.96
N LEU A 96 54.80 -3.63 26.99
CA LEU A 96 55.97 -2.78 27.23
C LEU A 96 55.76 -1.38 26.61
N PRO A 97 56.20 -0.31 27.30
CA PRO A 97 56.15 1.03 26.75
C PRO A 97 57.21 1.18 25.64
N ALA A 98 56.77 1.36 24.40
CA ALA A 98 57.66 1.40 23.23
C ALA A 98 57.77 2.77 22.57
N THR A 99 56.92 3.73 22.96
CA THR A 99 56.84 5.04 22.29
C THR A 99 58.16 5.80 22.45
N GLY A 100 58.82 6.10 21.33
CA GLY A 100 60.08 6.87 21.30
C GLY A 100 61.34 6.10 21.68
N LYS A 101 61.26 4.78 21.92
CA LYS A 101 62.40 3.93 22.23
C LYS A 101 63.00 3.29 20.97
N THR A 102 64.31 3.09 20.98
CA THR A 102 65.03 2.34 19.95
C THR A 102 64.88 0.83 20.15
N ASP A 103 65.15 0.04 19.12
CA ASP A 103 65.04 -1.43 19.18
C ASP A 103 65.93 -2.04 20.29
N GLU A 104 67.09 -1.44 20.55
CA GLU A 104 68.02 -1.87 21.61
C GLU A 104 67.46 -1.58 23.01
N GLU A 105 66.83 -0.42 23.21
CA GLU A 105 66.17 -0.07 24.48
C GLU A 105 64.93 -0.93 24.73
N ILE A 106 64.19 -1.32 23.67
CA ILE A 106 63.08 -2.26 23.78
C ILE A 106 63.61 -3.65 24.16
N HIS A 107 64.75 -4.08 23.62
CA HIS A 107 65.37 -5.36 23.97
C HIS A 107 65.81 -5.39 25.44
N GLU A 108 66.35 -4.30 25.95
CA GLU A 108 66.73 -4.15 27.36
C GLU A 108 65.49 -4.25 28.28
N LEU A 109 64.38 -3.62 27.91
CA LEU A 109 63.11 -3.72 28.65
C LEU A 109 62.51 -5.12 28.67
N ILE A 110 62.68 -5.88 27.57
CA ILE A 110 62.25 -7.27 27.50
C ILE A 110 63.05 -8.13 28.48
N GLU A 111 64.36 -7.96 28.53
CA GLU A 111 65.22 -8.72 29.43
C GLU A 111 65.01 -8.31 30.90
N GLU A 112 64.83 -7.02 31.19
CA GLU A 112 64.47 -6.56 32.54
C GLU A 112 63.12 -7.16 32.99
N SER A 113 62.13 -7.16 32.10
CA SER A 113 60.81 -7.75 32.39
C SER A 113 60.88 -9.26 32.58
N ARG A 114 61.71 -9.96 31.80
CA ARG A 114 62.01 -11.39 31.98
C ARG A 114 62.62 -11.66 33.35
N GLU A 115 63.59 -10.86 33.78
CA GLU A 115 64.22 -11.01 35.09
C GLU A 115 63.27 -10.75 36.26
N ARG A 116 62.34 -9.79 36.14
CA ARG A 116 61.29 -9.53 37.14
C ARG A 116 60.33 -10.71 37.26
N LEU A 117 59.89 -11.27 36.12
CA LEU A 117 59.05 -12.48 36.09
C LEU A 117 59.76 -13.69 36.71
N LEU A 118 61.06 -13.88 36.43
CA LEU A 118 61.86 -14.95 37.03
C LEU A 118 62.02 -14.79 38.54
N ARG A 119 61.98 -13.56 39.07
CA ARG A 119 61.99 -13.26 40.51
C ARG A 119 60.62 -13.44 41.17
N GLY A 120 59.56 -13.75 40.41
CA GLY A 120 58.21 -13.92 40.92
C GLY A 120 57.59 -12.61 41.41
N GLU A 121 58.10 -11.46 40.96
CA GLU A 121 57.45 -10.17 41.15
C GLU A 121 56.26 -10.10 40.18
N ASP A 122 55.04 -9.95 40.70
CA ASP A 122 53.86 -9.72 39.87
C ASP A 122 54.08 -8.41 39.09
N VAL A 123 54.23 -8.54 37.78
CA VAL A 123 54.32 -7.41 36.85
C VAL A 123 52.92 -6.82 36.72
N ASP A 124 52.61 -5.86 37.60
CA ASP A 124 51.40 -5.00 37.61
C ASP A 124 50.18 -5.61 36.91
N ASP A 125 49.44 -6.49 37.61
CA ASP A 125 48.06 -6.82 37.20
C ASP A 125 47.18 -5.58 37.51
N PRO A 126 46.61 -4.87 36.52
CA PRO A 126 45.82 -3.66 36.76
C PRO A 126 44.45 -3.94 37.42
N HIS A 127 44.21 -5.17 37.89
CA HIS A 127 42.88 -5.61 38.33
C HIS A 127 42.53 -5.39 39.81
N GLU A 128 43.34 -4.69 40.61
CA GLU A 128 43.04 -4.53 42.04
C GLU A 128 42.65 -3.11 42.49
N THR A 129 41.75 -2.41 41.77
CA THR A 129 40.71 -1.56 42.40
C THR A 129 39.59 -1.18 41.43
N GLN A 130 38.65 -2.10 41.18
CA GLN A 130 37.35 -1.70 40.61
C GLN A 130 36.24 -2.13 41.56
N THR A 131 35.79 -1.19 42.38
CA THR A 131 34.48 -1.24 43.05
C THR A 131 33.43 -1.63 42.01
N PRO A 132 32.58 -2.65 42.23
CA PRO A 132 31.66 -3.09 41.20
C PRO A 132 30.65 -1.97 40.92
N LEU A 133 30.85 -1.26 39.81
CA LEU A 133 29.85 -0.36 39.24
C LEU A 133 28.62 -1.19 38.97
N SER A 134 27.57 -0.94 39.75
CA SER A 134 26.26 -1.55 39.58
C SER A 134 25.84 -1.45 38.12
N PRO A 135 25.37 -2.53 37.47
CA PRO A 135 24.98 -2.47 36.07
C PRO A 135 23.86 -1.43 35.90
N PRO A 136 23.94 -0.55 34.89
CA PRO A 136 22.87 0.42 34.66
C PRO A 136 21.56 -0.34 34.47
N SER A 137 20.58 0.02 35.30
CA SER A 137 19.28 -0.62 35.34
C SER A 137 18.72 -0.83 33.93
N ARG A 138 18.42 -2.09 33.61
CA ARG A 138 17.85 -2.58 32.34
C ARG A 138 16.38 -2.12 32.15
N ARG A 139 16.00 -0.97 32.69
CA ARG A 139 14.62 -0.45 32.70
C ARG A 139 14.52 0.84 31.89
N ARG A 140 14.71 0.77 30.57
CA ARG A 140 14.16 1.78 29.62
C ARG A 140 14.41 1.44 28.16
N ARG A 141 13.94 0.29 27.68
CA ARG A 141 13.83 0.03 26.22
C ARG A 141 12.56 -0.74 25.83
N LEU A 142 11.43 -0.45 26.50
CA LEU A 142 10.12 -0.93 26.06
C LEU A 142 9.27 0.18 25.41
N LEU A 143 9.54 1.45 25.69
CA LEU A 143 8.78 2.56 25.11
C LEU A 143 8.84 2.67 23.56
N PRO A 144 9.97 2.46 22.86
CA PRO A 144 9.97 2.58 21.40
C PRO A 144 9.28 1.41 20.68
N ARG A 145 8.90 0.33 21.39
CA ARG A 145 8.11 -0.79 20.82
C ARG A 145 6.60 -0.55 20.91
N LEU A 146 6.15 0.24 21.88
CA LEU A 146 4.72 0.55 22.05
C LEU A 146 4.22 1.60 21.04
N GLU A 147 5.09 2.51 20.59
CA GLU A 147 4.69 3.53 19.62
C GLU A 147 4.47 2.97 18.21
N GLY A 148 5.25 1.95 17.79
CA GLY A 148 5.00 1.24 16.54
C GLY A 148 3.68 0.46 16.56
N LEU A 149 3.35 -0.15 17.70
CA LEU A 149 2.06 -0.81 17.93
C LEU A 149 0.90 0.19 17.99
N ALA A 150 1.11 1.38 18.56
CA ALA A 150 0.09 2.43 18.57
C ALA A 150 -0.19 2.97 17.17
N LEU A 151 0.85 3.19 16.34
CA LEU A 151 0.67 3.61 14.95
C LEU A 151 0.00 2.52 14.12
N LEU A 152 0.42 1.26 14.26
CA LEU A 152 -0.25 0.11 13.61
C LEU A 152 -1.69 -0.06 14.10
N GLY A 153 -1.95 0.15 15.39
CA GLY A 153 -3.30 0.12 15.96
C GLY A 153 -4.18 1.23 15.43
N VAL A 154 -3.66 2.45 15.28
CA VAL A 154 -4.38 3.56 14.63
C VAL A 154 -4.58 3.30 13.14
N LEU A 155 -3.59 2.77 12.42
CA LEU A 155 -3.72 2.44 11.01
C LEU A 155 -4.74 1.32 10.79
N ALA A 156 -4.70 0.27 11.61
CA ALA A 156 -5.66 -0.82 11.61
C ALA A 156 -7.07 -0.33 12.00
N PHE A 157 -7.18 0.56 12.99
CA PHE A 157 -8.45 1.20 13.35
C PHE A 157 -8.99 2.06 12.20
N VAL A 158 -8.13 2.83 11.51
CA VAL A 158 -8.54 3.58 10.32
C VAL A 158 -8.99 2.63 9.21
N LEU A 159 -8.23 1.58 8.92
CA LEU A 159 -8.55 0.59 7.89
C LEU A 159 -9.81 -0.23 8.18
N LEU A 160 -10.07 -0.58 9.44
CA LEU A 160 -11.16 -1.48 9.84
C LEU A 160 -12.42 -0.73 10.31
N VAL A 161 -12.30 0.52 10.74
CA VAL A 161 -13.42 1.27 11.36
C VAL A 161 -13.78 2.53 10.58
N LEU A 162 -12.82 3.15 9.88
CA LEU A 162 -13.05 4.42 9.17
C LEU A 162 -13.08 4.28 7.65
N ILE A 163 -12.55 3.19 7.07
CA ILE A 163 -12.86 2.82 5.69
C ILE A 163 -14.22 2.12 5.76
N PRO A 164 -15.29 2.74 5.23
CA PRO A 164 -16.60 2.12 5.29
C PRO A 164 -16.53 0.76 4.60
N GLU A 165 -17.06 -0.28 5.24
CA GLU A 165 -17.42 -1.57 4.62
C GLU A 165 -18.54 -1.41 3.57
N GLY A 166 -18.60 -0.26 2.89
CA GLY A 166 -19.59 0.07 1.87
C GLY A 166 -19.23 -0.57 0.53
N GLY A 167 -18.96 -1.87 0.54
CA GLY A 167 -18.72 -2.69 -0.63
C GLY A 167 -19.49 -4.00 -0.50
N TRP A 168 -19.42 -4.84 -1.54
CA TRP A 168 -20.15 -6.11 -1.60
C TRP A 168 -19.92 -7.01 -0.38
N ASP A 169 -18.69 -7.07 0.11
CA ASP A 169 -18.31 -7.93 1.24
C ASP A 169 -18.93 -7.51 2.58
N GLY A 170 -19.37 -6.26 2.72
CA GLY A 170 -20.05 -5.75 3.90
C GLY A 170 -21.53 -6.12 3.97
N LEU A 171 -22.11 -6.63 2.87
CA LEU A 171 -23.51 -7.07 2.82
C LEU A 171 -23.68 -8.43 3.50
N ASP A 172 -24.81 -8.62 4.18
CA ASP A 172 -25.21 -9.95 4.66
C ASP A 172 -25.70 -10.85 3.51
N GLN A 173 -25.89 -12.15 3.78
CA GLN A 173 -26.29 -13.10 2.75
C GLN A 173 -27.68 -12.80 2.17
N ILE A 174 -28.61 -12.28 2.98
CA ILE A 174 -29.97 -11.95 2.53
C ILE A 174 -29.90 -10.80 1.53
N GLU A 175 -29.13 -9.76 1.83
CA GLU A 175 -28.94 -8.60 0.95
C GLU A 175 -28.27 -8.99 -0.38
N ARG A 176 -27.32 -9.92 -0.34
CA ARG A 176 -26.68 -10.48 -1.55
C ARG A 176 -27.67 -11.26 -2.39
N ASP A 177 -28.43 -12.18 -1.78
CA ASP A 177 -29.43 -13.01 -2.46
C ASP A 177 -30.56 -12.18 -3.07
N GLU A 178 -31.02 -11.13 -2.36
CA GLU A 178 -32.01 -10.18 -2.87
C GLU A 178 -31.49 -9.43 -4.10
N THR A 179 -30.23 -9.02 -4.06
CA THR A 179 -29.59 -8.33 -5.18
C THR A 179 -29.48 -9.27 -6.39
N GLU A 180 -28.91 -10.46 -6.23
CA GLU A 180 -28.80 -11.45 -7.32
C GLU A 180 -30.16 -11.82 -7.90
N THR A 181 -31.20 -11.93 -7.06
CA THR A 181 -32.57 -12.19 -7.50
C THR A 181 -33.11 -11.07 -8.38
N LEU A 182 -32.89 -9.81 -7.98
CA LEU A 182 -33.27 -8.64 -8.75
C LEU A 182 -32.53 -8.61 -10.10
N LEU A 183 -31.20 -8.76 -10.10
CA LEU A 183 -30.40 -8.71 -11.32
C LEU A 183 -30.75 -9.87 -12.26
N SER A 184 -30.97 -11.07 -11.71
CA SER A 184 -31.47 -12.23 -12.46
C SER A 184 -32.86 -11.98 -13.06
N SER A 185 -33.71 -11.20 -12.40
CA SER A 185 -35.02 -10.80 -12.95
C SER A 185 -34.87 -9.91 -14.18
N GLU A 186 -33.98 -8.92 -14.11
CA GLU A 186 -33.72 -8.03 -15.24
C GLU A 186 -33.05 -8.76 -16.42
N ALA A 187 -32.08 -9.65 -16.13
CA ALA A 187 -31.48 -10.50 -17.17
C ALA A 187 -32.52 -11.38 -17.88
N ARG A 188 -33.44 -12.01 -17.13
CA ARG A 188 -34.54 -12.82 -17.69
C ARG A 188 -35.46 -12.04 -18.63
N ARG A 189 -35.65 -10.74 -18.40
CA ARG A 189 -36.48 -9.90 -19.29
C ARG A 189 -35.85 -9.72 -20.67
N ILE A 190 -34.51 -9.69 -20.74
CA ILE A 190 -33.77 -9.56 -21.99
C ILE A 190 -33.58 -10.93 -22.64
N SER A 191 -33.12 -11.93 -21.88
CA SER A 191 -32.81 -13.26 -22.41
C SER A 191 -34.06 -14.02 -22.85
N GLY A 192 -35.21 -13.76 -22.23
CA GLY A 192 -36.48 -14.41 -22.55
C GLY A 192 -36.61 -15.85 -22.04
N HIS A 193 -35.63 -16.34 -21.29
CA HIS A 193 -35.63 -17.65 -20.64
C HIS A 193 -35.07 -17.56 -19.21
N VAL A 194 -35.02 -18.69 -18.50
CA VAL A 194 -34.44 -18.75 -17.16
C VAL A 194 -32.96 -18.36 -17.24
N ALA A 195 -32.59 -17.35 -16.44
CA ALA A 195 -31.26 -16.77 -16.35
C ALA A 195 -30.98 -16.41 -14.89
N ARG A 196 -29.74 -16.64 -14.46
CA ARG A 196 -29.21 -16.34 -13.13
C ARG A 196 -27.98 -15.47 -13.28
N VAL A 197 -27.96 -14.39 -12.52
CA VAL A 197 -26.82 -13.48 -12.38
C VAL A 197 -26.23 -13.72 -11.01
N HIS A 198 -24.95 -14.08 -10.97
CA HIS A 198 -24.18 -14.31 -9.76
C HIS A 198 -23.19 -13.17 -9.57
N CYS A 199 -23.01 -12.75 -8.33
CA CYS A 199 -22.06 -11.71 -7.96
C CYS A 199 -20.81 -12.39 -7.40
N ASP A 200 -19.79 -12.50 -8.24
CA ASP A 200 -18.61 -13.33 -8.02
C ASP A 200 -17.67 -12.73 -6.96
N ALA A 201 -18.04 -12.91 -5.69
CA ALA A 201 -17.29 -12.41 -4.53
C ALA A 201 -15.88 -13.02 -4.44
N GLU A 202 -15.71 -14.26 -4.88
CA GLU A 202 -14.44 -14.99 -4.83
C GLU A 202 -13.53 -14.67 -6.02
N GLY A 203 -14.07 -14.06 -7.08
CA GLY A 203 -13.34 -13.68 -8.28
C GLY A 203 -12.92 -14.88 -9.13
N GLU A 204 -13.66 -15.98 -9.05
CA GLU A 204 -13.36 -17.22 -9.78
C GLU A 204 -13.72 -17.12 -11.27
N ALA A 205 -14.72 -16.31 -11.61
CA ALA A 205 -15.28 -16.16 -12.95
C ALA A 205 -14.98 -14.80 -13.59
N VAL A 206 -14.85 -13.72 -12.81
CA VAL A 206 -14.63 -12.33 -13.29
C VAL A 206 -13.60 -11.57 -12.46
N GLY A 207 -13.16 -10.40 -12.94
CA GLY A 207 -12.16 -9.58 -12.27
C GLY A 207 -10.74 -9.76 -12.84
N ILE A 208 -9.71 -9.63 -11.99
CA ILE A 208 -8.29 -9.46 -12.41
C ILE A 208 -7.80 -10.57 -13.36
N VAL A 209 -8.33 -11.79 -13.22
CA VAL A 209 -7.92 -12.93 -14.04
C VAL A 209 -8.50 -12.83 -15.46
N GLN A 210 -9.74 -12.36 -15.62
CA GLN A 210 -10.44 -12.30 -16.90
C GLN A 210 -10.51 -10.89 -17.52
N HIS A 211 -10.05 -9.85 -16.80
CA HIS A 211 -10.09 -8.43 -17.21
C HIS A 211 -11.49 -7.95 -17.64
N ALA A 212 -12.54 -8.60 -17.15
CA ALA A 212 -13.92 -8.31 -17.51
C ALA A 212 -14.74 -7.96 -16.27
N ASP A 213 -15.65 -6.98 -16.43
CA ASP A 213 -16.59 -6.56 -15.38
C ASP A 213 -17.79 -7.52 -15.26
N GLY A 214 -17.98 -8.37 -16.28
CA GLY A 214 -19.00 -9.41 -16.38
C GLY A 214 -18.57 -10.50 -17.38
N VAL A 215 -19.21 -11.67 -17.28
CA VAL A 215 -19.13 -12.75 -18.28
C VAL A 215 -20.42 -13.55 -18.26
N ALA A 216 -20.86 -14.04 -19.41
CA ALA A 216 -22.05 -14.87 -19.52
C ALA A 216 -21.85 -16.07 -20.44
N GLU A 217 -22.56 -17.15 -20.12
CA GLU A 217 -22.72 -18.28 -21.03
C GLU A 217 -23.59 -17.85 -22.23
N VAL A 218 -23.03 -17.89 -23.43
CA VAL A 218 -23.80 -17.56 -24.64
C VAL A 218 -24.94 -18.57 -24.84
N GLY A 219 -26.18 -18.08 -24.83
CA GLY A 219 -27.38 -18.92 -24.93
C GLY A 219 -27.62 -19.82 -23.70
N GLY A 220 -26.81 -19.63 -22.65
CA GLY A 220 -26.82 -20.44 -21.43
C GLY A 220 -27.75 -19.86 -20.37
N SER A 221 -27.44 -20.12 -19.10
CA SER A 221 -28.33 -19.72 -17.99
C SER A 221 -27.62 -18.96 -16.88
N ASN A 222 -26.30 -18.85 -16.92
CA ASN A 222 -25.52 -18.20 -15.88
C ASN A 222 -24.70 -17.04 -16.45
N ALA A 223 -24.78 -15.90 -15.78
CA ALA A 223 -23.88 -14.77 -15.94
C ALA A 223 -23.25 -14.44 -14.59
N TYR A 224 -22.02 -13.95 -14.62
CA TYR A 224 -21.24 -13.58 -13.45
C TYR A 224 -20.84 -12.12 -13.60
N LEU A 225 -21.03 -11.34 -12.55
CA LEU A 225 -20.68 -9.92 -12.51
C LEU A 225 -19.69 -9.68 -11.38
N THR A 226 -18.81 -8.70 -11.57
CA THR A 226 -17.88 -8.34 -10.50
C THR A 226 -18.63 -7.76 -9.30
N PRO A 227 -18.11 -7.95 -8.07
CA PRO A 227 -18.74 -7.44 -6.85
C PRO A 227 -19.02 -5.93 -6.89
N ALA A 228 -18.14 -5.16 -7.54
CA ALA A 228 -18.31 -3.72 -7.68
C ALA A 228 -19.53 -3.34 -8.54
N ILE A 229 -19.80 -4.07 -9.62
CA ILE A 229 -20.95 -3.86 -10.50
C ILE A 229 -22.24 -4.22 -9.75
N CYS A 230 -22.27 -5.40 -9.12
CA CYS A 230 -23.42 -5.84 -8.33
C CYS A 230 -23.75 -4.86 -7.21
N PHE A 231 -22.73 -4.44 -6.45
CA PHE A 231 -22.91 -3.49 -5.36
C PHE A 231 -23.43 -2.13 -5.86
N ARG A 232 -22.91 -1.62 -6.98
CA ARG A 232 -23.40 -0.36 -7.57
C ARG A 232 -24.86 -0.46 -7.99
N LEU A 233 -25.27 -1.57 -8.60
CA LEU A 233 -26.66 -1.80 -9.01
C LEU A 233 -27.60 -1.98 -7.81
N ARG A 234 -27.13 -2.64 -6.74
CA ARG A 234 -27.85 -2.72 -5.46
C ARG A 234 -28.16 -1.34 -4.90
N ARG A 235 -27.12 -0.53 -4.74
CA ARG A 235 -27.25 0.81 -4.15
C ARG A 235 -28.19 1.70 -4.95
N LEU A 236 -28.17 1.57 -6.28
CA LEU A 236 -29.16 2.22 -7.13
C LEU A 236 -30.58 1.74 -6.80
N ALA A 237 -30.81 0.43 -6.78
CA ALA A 237 -32.15 -0.14 -6.67
C ALA A 237 -32.79 -0.09 -5.28
N PHE A 238 -31.97 -0.20 -4.23
CA PHE A 238 -32.45 -0.39 -2.85
C PHE A 238 -32.15 0.82 -1.95
N GLU A 239 -31.15 1.63 -2.27
CA GLU A 239 -30.74 2.77 -1.43
C GLU A 239 -31.09 4.13 -2.06
N ASP A 240 -31.67 4.15 -3.27
CA ASP A 240 -31.91 5.36 -4.07
C ASP A 240 -30.63 6.20 -4.26
N ASP A 241 -29.48 5.54 -4.26
CA ASP A 241 -28.19 6.17 -4.51
C ASP A 241 -27.81 6.00 -5.98
N GLU A 242 -27.97 7.07 -6.77
CA GLU A 242 -27.53 7.09 -8.16
C GLU A 242 -25.99 7.00 -8.29
N GLY A 243 -25.24 7.40 -7.27
CA GLY A 243 -23.78 7.37 -7.28
C GLY A 243 -23.12 8.21 -8.39
N SER A 244 -21.94 7.78 -8.83
CA SER A 244 -21.24 8.41 -9.96
C SER A 244 -21.94 8.05 -11.28
N PHE A 245 -22.30 9.09 -12.05
CA PHE A 245 -23.00 8.93 -13.33
C PHE A 245 -22.34 7.91 -14.26
N SER A 246 -21.02 7.98 -14.42
CA SER A 246 -20.26 7.09 -15.31
C SER A 246 -20.21 5.64 -14.81
N GLN A 247 -20.06 5.44 -13.50
CA GLN A 247 -19.99 4.11 -12.90
C GLN A 247 -21.34 3.40 -12.94
N THR A 248 -22.41 4.13 -12.63
CA THR A 248 -23.78 3.60 -12.68
C THR A 248 -24.21 3.30 -14.12
N ALA A 249 -23.88 4.19 -15.07
CA ALA A 249 -24.10 3.94 -16.49
C ALA A 249 -23.37 2.67 -16.96
N ARG A 250 -22.09 2.51 -16.60
CA ARG A 250 -21.32 1.30 -16.92
C ARG A 250 -21.92 0.05 -16.29
N ALA A 251 -22.31 0.09 -15.02
CA ALA A 251 -22.89 -1.04 -14.32
C ALA A 251 -24.20 -1.53 -14.96
N ILE A 252 -25.07 -0.60 -15.35
CA ILE A 252 -26.31 -0.91 -16.08
C ILE A 252 -25.98 -1.52 -17.46
N ALA A 253 -25.03 -0.93 -18.19
CA ALA A 253 -24.63 -1.41 -19.51
C ALA A 253 -24.02 -2.82 -19.46
N VAL A 254 -23.18 -3.12 -18.45
CA VAL A 254 -22.60 -4.46 -18.27
C VAL A 254 -23.69 -5.50 -17.99
N LEU A 255 -24.61 -5.26 -17.05
CA LEU A 255 -25.73 -6.18 -16.81
C LEU A 255 -26.55 -6.43 -18.08
N ALA A 256 -26.84 -5.36 -18.83
CA ALA A 256 -27.60 -5.44 -20.07
C ALA A 256 -26.85 -6.25 -21.14
N HIS A 257 -25.53 -6.05 -21.26
CA HIS A 257 -24.64 -6.75 -22.18
C HIS A 257 -24.60 -8.26 -21.89
N GLU A 258 -24.34 -8.64 -20.64
CA GLU A 258 -24.33 -10.04 -20.25
C GLU A 258 -25.68 -10.72 -20.48
N ALA A 259 -26.78 -9.99 -20.29
CA ALA A 259 -28.11 -10.51 -20.57
C ALA A 259 -28.37 -10.78 -22.07
N TRP A 260 -27.73 -10.05 -22.99
CA TRP A 260 -27.77 -10.33 -24.43
C TRP A 260 -26.92 -11.55 -24.80
N HIS A 261 -25.80 -11.78 -24.13
CA HIS A 261 -25.08 -13.05 -24.27
C HIS A 261 -25.94 -14.22 -23.80
N LEU A 262 -26.63 -14.10 -22.67
CA LEU A 262 -27.58 -15.14 -22.23
C LEU A 262 -28.65 -15.42 -23.28
N GLN A 263 -29.15 -14.38 -23.98
CA GLN A 263 -30.09 -14.54 -25.08
C GLN A 263 -29.52 -15.31 -26.30
N GLY A 264 -28.19 -15.40 -26.42
CA GLY A 264 -27.48 -16.09 -27.49
C GLY A 264 -26.72 -15.18 -28.46
N GLU A 265 -26.62 -13.88 -28.19
CA GLU A 265 -25.75 -13.00 -28.98
C GLU A 265 -24.29 -13.35 -28.73
N THR A 266 -23.51 -13.53 -29.80
CA THR A 266 -22.09 -13.94 -29.72
C THR A 266 -21.15 -12.79 -30.05
N ASN A 267 -21.65 -11.74 -30.67
CA ASN A 267 -20.86 -10.61 -31.13
C ASN A 267 -20.85 -9.50 -30.08
N GLU A 268 -19.69 -9.26 -29.48
CA GLU A 268 -19.44 -8.25 -28.44
C GLU A 268 -19.95 -6.84 -28.82
N GLY A 269 -19.70 -6.40 -30.06
CA GLY A 269 -20.12 -5.09 -30.56
C GLY A 269 -21.64 -4.97 -30.75
N ILE A 270 -22.30 -6.06 -31.20
CA ILE A 270 -23.77 -6.11 -31.30
C ILE A 270 -24.39 -6.20 -29.90
N ALA A 271 -23.85 -7.04 -29.02
CA ALA A 271 -24.26 -7.14 -27.62
C ALA A 271 -24.18 -5.77 -26.92
N ASN A 272 -23.08 -5.02 -27.11
CA ASN A 272 -22.95 -3.64 -26.62
C ASN A 272 -24.00 -2.70 -27.20
N CYS A 273 -24.26 -2.77 -28.50
CA CYS A 273 -25.29 -1.95 -29.13
C CYS A 273 -26.67 -2.17 -28.50
N TYR A 274 -27.05 -3.44 -28.33
CA TYR A 274 -28.31 -3.78 -27.72
C TYR A 274 -28.33 -3.46 -26.21
N ALA A 275 -27.21 -3.61 -25.52
CA ALA A 275 -27.05 -3.27 -24.11
C ALA A 275 -27.32 -1.79 -23.83
N PHE A 276 -26.82 -0.87 -24.67
CA PHE A 276 -27.12 0.56 -24.51
C PHE A 276 -28.60 0.86 -24.71
N GLN A 277 -29.28 0.12 -25.59
CA GLN A 277 -30.71 0.30 -25.81
C GLN A 277 -31.57 -0.30 -24.68
N SER A 278 -31.30 -1.54 -24.26
CA SER A 278 -32.04 -2.22 -23.20
C SER A 278 -31.70 -1.67 -21.80
N GLY A 279 -30.50 -1.14 -21.62
CA GLY A 279 -30.03 -0.51 -20.38
C GLY A 279 -30.88 0.67 -19.95
N ILE A 280 -31.55 1.37 -20.88
CA ILE A 280 -32.51 2.44 -20.55
C ILE A 280 -33.63 1.91 -19.66
N GLU A 281 -34.19 0.74 -20.01
CA GLU A 281 -35.30 0.17 -19.24
C GLU A 281 -34.87 -0.47 -17.94
N ILE A 282 -33.67 -1.09 -17.92
CA ILE A 282 -33.07 -1.58 -16.68
C ILE A 282 -32.90 -0.41 -15.72
N GLY A 283 -32.25 0.68 -16.16
CA GLY A 283 -32.05 1.86 -15.32
C GLY A 283 -33.34 2.39 -14.72
N GLN A 284 -34.41 2.47 -15.52
CA GLN A 284 -35.74 2.89 -15.04
C GLN A 284 -36.32 1.94 -13.99
N ARG A 285 -36.24 0.63 -14.21
CA ARG A 285 -36.76 -0.38 -13.27
C ARG A 285 -35.94 -0.45 -11.98
N LEU A 286 -34.66 -0.03 -12.03
CA LEU A 286 -33.80 0.13 -10.86
C LEU A 286 -33.95 1.50 -10.18
N GLY A 287 -34.86 2.38 -10.63
CA GLY A 287 -35.20 3.62 -9.93
C GLY A 287 -34.80 4.92 -10.62
N LEU A 288 -34.05 4.87 -11.73
CA LEU A 288 -33.70 6.09 -12.47
C LEU A 288 -34.91 6.70 -13.17
N SER A 289 -34.91 8.03 -13.32
CA SER A 289 -35.82 8.68 -14.25
C SER A 289 -35.54 8.22 -15.69
N ALA A 290 -36.58 8.22 -16.53
CA ALA A 290 -36.43 7.86 -17.95
C ALA A 290 -35.40 8.73 -18.69
N GLU A 291 -35.32 10.02 -18.34
CA GLU A 291 -34.36 10.95 -18.92
C GLU A 291 -32.93 10.63 -18.46
N THR A 292 -32.71 10.36 -17.18
CA THR A 292 -31.39 10.03 -16.63
C THR A 292 -30.87 8.73 -17.24
N ALA A 293 -31.70 7.68 -17.30
CA ALA A 293 -31.32 6.40 -17.89
C ALA A 293 -30.97 6.53 -19.38
N ALA A 294 -31.76 7.27 -20.15
CA ALA A 294 -31.49 7.54 -21.57
C ALA A 294 -30.18 8.31 -21.75
N ARG A 295 -29.94 9.35 -20.96
CA ARG A 295 -28.68 10.12 -20.98
C ARG A 295 -27.47 9.26 -20.64
N MET A 296 -27.57 8.38 -19.65
CA MET A 296 -26.50 7.46 -19.27
C MET A 296 -26.12 6.54 -20.43
N MET A 297 -27.11 5.92 -21.07
CA MET A 297 -26.84 5.02 -22.21
C MET A 297 -26.33 5.75 -23.45
N ARG A 298 -26.84 6.96 -23.73
CA ARG A 298 -26.30 7.83 -24.79
C ARG A 298 -24.82 8.12 -24.57
N GLN A 299 -24.43 8.41 -23.33
CA GLN A 299 -23.03 8.66 -22.99
C GLN A 299 -22.19 7.40 -23.21
N GLN A 300 -22.66 6.22 -22.79
CA GLN A 300 -21.95 4.96 -23.04
C GLN A 300 -21.75 4.69 -24.54
N LEU A 301 -22.79 4.94 -25.36
CA LEU A 301 -22.70 4.83 -26.81
C LEU A 301 -21.72 5.84 -27.42
N ALA A 302 -21.78 7.10 -26.98
CA ALA A 302 -20.89 8.16 -27.48
C ALA A 302 -19.41 7.90 -27.15
N ASP A 303 -19.13 7.36 -25.96
CA ASP A 303 -17.78 7.07 -25.51
C ASP A 303 -17.27 5.69 -25.98
N ASN A 304 -18.12 4.84 -26.54
CA ASN A 304 -17.78 3.45 -26.90
C ASN A 304 -16.54 3.38 -27.81
N ALA A 305 -16.43 4.25 -28.81
CA ALA A 305 -15.26 4.26 -29.71
C ALA A 305 -13.95 4.61 -28.99
N THR A 306 -14.01 5.33 -27.86
CA THR A 306 -12.83 5.62 -27.02
C THR A 306 -12.48 4.42 -26.15
N PHE A 307 -13.48 3.78 -25.52
CA PHE A 307 -13.26 2.61 -24.67
C PHE A 307 -12.83 1.37 -25.47
N ALA A 308 -13.39 1.16 -26.66
CA ALA A 308 -13.06 0.03 -27.53
C ALA A 308 -11.66 0.12 -28.15
N ARG A 309 -10.89 1.19 -27.93
CA ARG A 309 -9.49 1.26 -28.44
C ARG A 309 -8.60 0.18 -27.83
N SER A 310 -8.84 -0.20 -26.58
CA SER A 310 -8.11 -1.27 -25.90
C SER A 310 -8.75 -2.65 -26.08
N ALA A 311 -9.99 -2.72 -26.56
CA ALA A 311 -10.73 -3.95 -26.80
C ALA A 311 -11.64 -3.77 -28.04
N PRO A 312 -11.07 -3.84 -29.27
CA PRO A 312 -11.78 -3.49 -30.51
C PRO A 312 -13.02 -4.32 -30.81
N GLU A 313 -13.11 -5.54 -30.27
CA GLU A 313 -14.25 -6.43 -30.37
C GLU A 313 -15.53 -5.81 -29.80
N TYR A 314 -15.42 -4.95 -28.79
CA TYR A 314 -16.54 -4.24 -28.15
C TYR A 314 -17.00 -2.99 -28.91
N LEU A 315 -16.37 -2.65 -30.04
CA LEU A 315 -16.76 -1.50 -30.84
C LEU A 315 -18.12 -1.75 -31.47
N VAL A 316 -19.08 -0.86 -31.22
CA VAL A 316 -20.40 -0.97 -31.84
C VAL A 316 -20.30 -0.77 -33.36
N PRO A 317 -21.01 -1.59 -34.16
CA PRO A 317 -21.00 -1.45 -35.62
C PRO A 317 -21.77 -0.21 -36.09
N SER A 318 -21.53 0.24 -37.32
CA SER A 318 -22.16 1.44 -37.89
C SER A 318 -23.69 1.37 -38.02
N ASP A 319 -24.25 0.16 -38.01
CA ASP A 319 -25.69 -0.07 -38.03
C ASP A 319 -26.35 0.12 -36.64
N CYS A 320 -25.54 0.35 -35.58
CA CYS A 320 -25.99 0.74 -34.25
C CYS A 320 -26.34 2.23 -34.19
N ARG A 321 -27.51 2.58 -34.71
CA ARG A 321 -28.03 3.95 -34.75
C ARG A 321 -29.56 3.94 -34.81
N ASP A 322 -30.19 5.06 -34.47
CA ASP A 322 -31.65 5.23 -34.59
C ASP A 322 -32.14 4.91 -36.01
N GLY A 323 -33.14 4.01 -36.09
CA GLY A 323 -33.67 3.47 -37.34
C GLY A 323 -32.69 2.57 -38.12
N GLY A 324 -31.54 2.23 -37.55
CA GLY A 324 -30.58 1.28 -38.10
C GLY A 324 -31.05 -0.18 -37.98
N ARG A 325 -30.28 -1.11 -38.56
CA ARG A 325 -30.62 -2.54 -38.51
C ARG A 325 -30.56 -3.15 -37.11
N LEU A 326 -29.79 -2.53 -36.22
CA LEU A 326 -29.63 -2.96 -34.83
C LEU A 326 -30.45 -2.13 -33.85
N ASP A 327 -31.33 -1.25 -34.36
CA ASP A 327 -32.32 -0.59 -33.50
C ASP A 327 -33.38 -1.62 -33.09
N LEU A 328 -33.46 -1.90 -31.79
CA LEU A 328 -34.42 -2.83 -31.21
C LEU A 328 -35.86 -2.34 -31.36
N ARG A 329 -36.07 -1.02 -31.52
CA ARG A 329 -37.40 -0.40 -31.63
C ARG A 329 -37.40 0.74 -32.66
N PRO A 330 -37.30 0.41 -33.96
CA PRO A 330 -37.27 1.39 -35.03
C PRO A 330 -38.50 2.30 -34.99
N GLY A 331 -38.26 3.62 -35.12
CA GLY A 331 -39.33 4.63 -35.17
C GLY A 331 -39.95 4.99 -33.82
N SER A 332 -39.46 4.43 -32.72
CA SER A 332 -39.91 4.79 -31.37
C SER A 332 -39.28 6.08 -30.83
N GLY A 333 -38.17 6.53 -31.43
CA GLY A 333 -37.36 7.65 -30.91
C GLY A 333 -36.72 7.36 -29.55
N ARG A 334 -36.65 6.08 -29.14
CA ARG A 334 -36.08 5.63 -27.86
C ARG A 334 -34.64 5.13 -27.99
N PHE A 335 -34.07 5.20 -29.18
CA PHE A 335 -32.66 4.90 -29.37
C PHE A 335 -31.81 5.88 -28.54
N PRO A 336 -30.77 5.43 -27.82
CA PRO A 336 -29.92 6.26 -26.98
C PRO A 336 -29.38 7.51 -27.66
#